data_AF-A0A3D1CKV2-F1
#
_entry.id   AF-A0A3D1CKV2-F1
#
_cell.length_a   1.000
_cell.length_b   1.000
_cell.length_c   1.000
_cell.angle_alpha   90.00
_cell.angle_beta   90.00
_cell.angle_gamma   90.00
#
_symmetry.space_group_name_H-M   'P 1'
#
loop_
_entity.id
_entity.type
_entity.pdbx_description
1 polymer ?
#
loop_
_entity_poly.entity_id
_entity_poly.type
_entity_poly.pdbx_seq_one_letter_code
_entity_poly.pdbx_strand_id
1 'polypeptide(L)'
;MNYRFLLLITTLLWMPAIYSEELVDAGAEIQVTNAPDDQAIENRLSDILNVIESYEDVEVTVDSGVVILSGSVSSARAGRDLVALASRGEGVIYVQNRLNELMDISTRVQPTTQKIEAMLASLIRSLPIFLVATITIIFFWLLGRWVGNRSAWLSRIGLSELATDLGGRIIRILIVGIGFLIALQILDATALVGALLGVAV
;
A
#
# COMPACT_ATOMS: atom_id res chain seq x y z
N MET A 1 -10.66 -36.88 42.28
CA MET A 1 -10.26 -35.87 41.28
C MET A 1 -10.96 -36.20 39.96
N ASN A 2 -11.39 -35.28 39.10
CA ASN A 2 -11.45 -33.82 39.27
C ASN A 2 -12.66 -33.14 38.58
N TYR A 3 -13.73 -33.88 38.24
CA TYR A 3 -14.84 -33.42 37.38
C TYR A 3 -15.51 -32.09 37.78
N ARG A 4 -15.47 -31.70 39.06
CA ARG A 4 -16.01 -30.42 39.56
C ARG A 4 -15.24 -29.19 39.04
N PHE A 5 -13.98 -29.36 38.62
CA PHE A 5 -13.14 -28.27 38.09
C PHE A 5 -13.45 -27.96 36.62
N LEU A 6 -13.91 -28.96 35.86
CA LEU A 6 -14.18 -28.81 34.42
C LEU A 6 -15.48 -28.03 34.16
N LEU A 7 -16.50 -28.22 35.01
CA LEU A 7 -17.75 -27.45 34.94
C LEU A 7 -17.56 -25.94 35.22
N LEU A 8 -16.58 -25.58 36.05
CA LEU A 8 -16.29 -24.19 36.41
C LEU A 8 -15.72 -23.39 35.23
N ILE A 9 -14.95 -24.05 34.35
CA ILE A 9 -14.37 -23.43 33.14
C ILE A 9 -15.46 -23.19 32.09
N THR A 10 -16.39 -24.14 31.92
CA THR A 10 -17.51 -23.99 30.96
C THR A 10 -18.49 -22.88 31.35
N THR A 11 -18.69 -22.61 32.64
CA THR A 11 -19.56 -21.51 33.09
C THR A 11 -18.93 -20.12 32.90
N LEU A 12 -17.59 -20.03 32.88
CA LEU A 12 -16.90 -18.74 32.68
C LEU A 12 -17.00 -18.24 31.22
N LEU A 13 -17.22 -19.16 30.26
CA LEU A 13 -17.40 -18.84 28.84
C LEU A 13 -18.80 -18.27 28.50
N TRP A 14 -19.68 -18.13 29.49
CA TRP A 14 -21.03 -17.59 29.33
C TRP A 14 -21.24 -16.27 30.10
N MET A 15 -20.14 -15.62 30.47
CA MET A 15 -20.18 -14.24 30.95
C MET A 15 -20.39 -13.30 29.74
N PRO A 16 -21.46 -12.50 29.70
CA PRO A 16 -21.61 -11.49 28.66
C PRO A 16 -20.43 -10.52 28.77
N ALA A 17 -19.78 -10.25 27.63
CA ALA A 17 -18.75 -9.22 27.58
C ALA A 17 -19.41 -7.89 28.00
N ILE A 18 -18.93 -7.32 29.12
CA ILE A 18 -19.32 -5.96 29.50
C ILE A 18 -18.65 -5.05 28.49
N TYR A 19 -19.40 -4.64 27.48
CA TYR A 19 -18.99 -3.56 26.60
C TYR A 19 -18.88 -2.30 27.45
N SER A 20 -17.66 -1.82 27.64
CA SER A 20 -17.46 -0.47 28.13
C SER A 20 -17.94 0.48 27.04
N GLU A 21 -19.08 1.15 27.26
CA GLU A 21 -19.39 2.35 26.49
C GLU A 21 -18.31 3.37 26.81
N GLU A 22 -17.37 3.51 25.87
CA GLU A 22 -16.42 4.61 25.86
C GLU A 22 -17.24 5.89 25.71
N LEU A 23 -17.38 6.62 26.82
CA LEU A 23 -18.05 7.91 26.84
C LEU A 23 -17.27 8.86 25.95
N VAL A 24 -17.69 8.94 24.69
CA VAL A 24 -17.26 9.98 23.76
C VAL A 24 -17.69 11.31 24.38
N ASP A 25 -16.71 12.02 24.91
CA ASP A 25 -16.85 13.40 25.36
C ASP A 25 -17.36 14.21 24.16
N ALA A 26 -18.64 14.55 24.19
CA ALA A 26 -19.27 15.40 23.20
C ALA A 26 -18.67 16.80 23.40
N GLY A 27 -17.62 17.08 22.61
CA GLY A 27 -16.66 18.16 22.85
C GLY A 27 -17.33 19.46 23.28
N ALA A 28 -16.78 20.04 24.35
CA ALA A 28 -17.33 21.17 25.08
C ALA A 28 -18.01 22.22 24.18
N GLU A 29 -19.27 22.53 24.50
CA GLU A 29 -20.07 23.55 23.83
C GLU A 29 -19.35 24.91 23.86
N ILE A 30 -18.82 25.34 22.71
CA ILE A 30 -18.07 26.60 22.61
C ILE A 30 -19.06 27.77 22.57
N GLN A 31 -19.45 28.24 23.76
CA GLN A 31 -20.27 29.44 23.90
C GLN A 31 -19.40 30.69 23.71
N VAL A 32 -19.31 31.16 22.46
CA VAL A 32 -18.53 32.36 22.10
C VAL A 32 -19.24 33.63 22.60
N THR A 33 -18.84 34.10 23.77
CA THR A 33 -19.29 35.39 24.31
C THR A 33 -18.30 36.48 23.85
N ASN A 34 -18.75 37.39 22.98
CA ASN A 34 -17.94 38.39 22.25
C ASN A 34 -17.04 37.80 21.16
N ALA A 35 -17.62 37.21 20.11
CA ALA A 35 -16.92 37.07 18.83
C ALA A 35 -16.58 38.47 18.27
N PRO A 36 -15.42 38.67 17.63
CA PRO A 36 -15.26 39.75 16.67
C PRO A 36 -16.35 39.65 15.59
N ASP A 37 -16.81 40.78 15.07
CA ASP A 37 -17.79 40.81 13.98
C ASP A 37 -17.25 40.00 12.78
N ASP A 38 -18.00 39.00 12.33
CA ASP A 38 -17.61 38.13 11.21
C ASP A 38 -17.29 38.96 9.96
N GLN A 39 -18.03 40.05 9.73
CA GLN A 39 -17.78 40.99 8.64
C GLN A 39 -16.41 41.67 8.76
N ALA A 40 -15.93 41.93 9.98
CA ALA A 40 -14.59 42.51 10.20
C ALA A 40 -13.47 41.48 9.96
N ILE A 41 -13.71 40.20 10.25
CA ILE A 41 -12.80 39.10 9.92
C ILE A 41 -12.73 38.92 8.39
N GLU A 42 -13.89 38.89 7.73
CA GLU A 42 -14.02 38.76 6.28
C GLU A 42 -13.31 39.89 5.54
N ASN A 43 -13.65 41.15 5.86
CA ASN A 43 -13.03 42.33 5.24
C ASN A 43 -11.50 42.29 5.41
N ARG A 44 -11.00 41.97 6.61
CA ARG A 44 -9.56 41.90 6.90
C ARG A 44 -8.86 40.79 6.12
N LEU A 45 -9.48 39.63 5.95
CA LEU A 45 -8.91 38.54 5.16
C LEU A 45 -8.91 38.89 3.67
N SER A 46 -10.03 39.40 3.14
CA SER A 46 -10.15 39.86 1.76
C SER A 46 -9.13 40.94 1.42
N ASP A 47 -8.94 41.94 2.28
CA ASP A 47 -7.89 42.97 2.14
C ASP A 47 -6.47 42.38 2.07
N ILE A 48 -6.19 41.31 2.83
CA ILE A 48 -4.89 40.62 2.80
C ILE A 48 -4.70 39.83 1.48
N LEU A 49 -5.76 39.19 0.97
CA LEU A 49 -5.67 38.42 -0.28
C LEU A 49 -5.55 39.34 -1.51
N ASN A 50 -6.23 40.48 -1.51
CA ASN A 50 -6.15 41.50 -2.57
C ASN A 50 -4.75 42.10 -2.76
N VAL A 51 -3.83 41.95 -1.79
CA VAL A 51 -2.42 42.37 -1.90
C VAL A 51 -1.54 41.30 -2.58
N ILE A 52 -2.04 40.06 -2.71
CA ILE A 52 -1.27 38.91 -3.18
C ILE A 52 -1.87 38.41 -4.50
N GLU A 53 -1.24 38.76 -5.63
CA GLU A 53 -1.68 38.42 -7.00
C GLU A 53 -2.02 36.92 -7.19
N SER A 54 -1.40 36.02 -6.41
CA SER A 54 -1.68 34.57 -6.44
C SER A 54 -3.00 34.13 -5.77
N TYR A 55 -3.77 35.06 -5.17
CA TYR A 55 -5.04 34.79 -4.50
C TYR A 55 -6.19 35.70 -4.97
N GLU A 56 -6.04 36.42 -6.09
CA GLU A 56 -7.11 37.27 -6.66
C GLU A 56 -8.40 36.50 -6.98
N ASP A 57 -8.28 35.24 -7.41
CA ASP A 57 -9.40 34.34 -7.68
C ASP A 57 -9.97 33.67 -6.40
N VAL A 58 -9.62 34.13 -5.20
CA VAL A 58 -10.08 33.55 -3.93
C VAL A 58 -11.07 34.47 -3.21
N GLU A 59 -12.28 33.95 -3.02
CA GLU A 59 -13.34 34.55 -2.23
C GLU A 59 -13.31 34.03 -0.79
N VAL A 60 -13.52 34.94 0.16
CA VAL A 60 -13.60 34.64 1.59
C VAL A 60 -15.01 34.96 2.07
N THR A 61 -15.63 34.04 2.80
CA THR A 61 -16.88 34.27 3.52
C THR A 61 -16.73 33.84 4.96
N VAL A 62 -17.25 34.61 5.93
CA VAL A 62 -17.18 34.24 7.35
C VAL A 62 -18.59 34.15 7.95
N ASP A 63 -18.87 33.02 8.61
CA ASP A 63 -20.10 32.80 9.38
C ASP A 63 -19.76 32.19 10.73
N SER A 64 -20.15 32.84 11.83
CA SER A 64 -20.01 32.33 13.19
C SER A 64 -18.56 31.94 13.56
N GLY A 65 -17.57 32.74 13.12
CA GLY A 65 -16.15 32.44 13.29
C GLY A 65 -15.60 31.31 12.38
N VAL A 66 -16.40 30.80 11.44
CA VAL A 66 -15.98 29.81 10.43
C VAL A 66 -15.64 30.51 9.12
N VAL A 67 -14.36 30.46 8.72
CA VAL A 67 -13.89 31.04 7.46
C VAL A 67 -14.06 30.00 6.34
N ILE A 68 -14.86 30.32 5.33
CA ILE A 68 -15.00 29.55 4.09
C ILE A 68 -14.10 30.18 3.03
N LEU A 69 -13.22 29.38 2.44
CA LEU A 69 -12.32 29.80 1.36
C LEU A 69 -12.76 29.12 0.06
N SER A 70 -13.24 29.88 -0.92
CA SER A 70 -13.71 29.38 -2.22
C SER A 70 -13.02 30.09 -3.38
N GLY A 71 -13.10 29.52 -4.58
CA GLY A 71 -12.46 30.07 -5.77
C GLY A 71 -11.33 29.18 -6.29
N SER A 72 -10.26 29.77 -6.81
CA SER A 72 -9.16 29.04 -7.46
C SER A 72 -7.78 29.38 -6.90
N VAL A 73 -6.89 28.39 -6.81
CA VAL A 73 -5.48 28.60 -6.43
C VAL A 73 -4.51 27.91 -7.39
N SER A 74 -3.35 28.54 -7.60
CA SER A 74 -2.28 28.08 -8.51
C SER A 74 -1.65 26.74 -8.13
N SER A 75 -1.79 26.29 -6.88
CA SER A 75 -1.33 24.95 -6.46
C SER A 75 -1.94 24.50 -5.14
N ALA A 76 -1.94 23.17 -4.93
CA ALA A 76 -2.22 22.52 -3.65
C ALA A 76 -1.38 23.07 -2.48
N ARG A 77 -0.16 23.58 -2.75
CA ARG A 77 0.68 24.18 -1.72
C ARG A 77 0.15 25.55 -1.31
N ALA A 78 -0.12 26.42 -2.27
CA ALA A 78 -0.70 27.73 -2.03
C ALA A 78 -2.02 27.61 -1.24
N GLY A 79 -2.90 26.68 -1.61
CA GLY A 79 -4.14 26.40 -0.85
C GLY A 79 -3.90 26.01 0.61
N ARG A 80 -2.90 25.16 0.91
CA ARG A 80 -2.56 24.82 2.32
C ARG A 80 -1.93 25.98 3.08
N ASP A 81 -1.02 26.72 2.44
CA ASP A 81 -0.33 27.86 3.05
C ASP A 81 -1.35 28.99 3.35
N LEU A 82 -2.37 29.17 2.50
CA LEU A 82 -3.51 30.05 2.70
C LEU A 82 -4.47 29.60 3.82
N VAL A 83 -4.87 28.31 3.85
CA VAL A 83 -5.67 27.77 4.97
C VAL A 83 -4.94 28.00 6.30
N ALA A 84 -3.63 27.73 6.35
CA ALA A 84 -2.81 27.97 7.53
C ALA A 84 -2.69 29.47 7.90
N LEU A 85 -2.77 30.39 6.93
CA LEU A 85 -2.83 31.83 7.18
C LEU A 85 -4.18 32.23 7.79
N ALA A 86 -5.30 31.80 7.20
CA ALA A 86 -6.64 32.07 7.69
C ALA A 86 -6.85 31.51 9.11
N SER A 87 -6.34 30.31 9.42
CA SER A 87 -6.42 29.71 10.76
C SER A 87 -5.66 30.47 11.85
N ARG A 88 -4.86 31.49 11.50
CA ARG A 88 -4.20 32.39 12.47
C ARG A 88 -4.94 33.73 12.64
N GLY A 89 -6.09 33.90 11.99
CA GLY A 89 -6.95 35.06 12.16
C GLY A 89 -7.51 35.14 13.58
N GLU A 90 -7.50 36.33 14.16
CA GLU A 90 -8.14 36.59 15.46
C GLU A 90 -9.66 36.48 15.30
N GLY A 91 -10.30 35.64 16.12
CA GLY A 91 -11.73 35.30 15.99
C GLY A 91 -12.04 34.07 15.12
N VAL A 92 -11.05 33.47 14.45
CA VAL A 92 -11.26 32.28 13.61
C VAL A 92 -11.29 31.00 14.46
N ILE A 93 -12.40 30.28 14.41
CA ILE A 93 -12.65 29.02 15.11
C ILE A 93 -12.32 27.82 14.20
N TYR A 94 -12.69 27.92 12.91
CA TYR A 94 -12.46 26.87 11.93
C TYR A 94 -12.27 27.45 10.52
N VAL A 95 -11.58 26.72 9.65
CA VAL A 95 -11.40 27.09 8.24
C VAL A 95 -11.87 25.96 7.33
N GLN A 96 -12.90 26.21 6.53
CA GLN A 96 -13.42 25.29 5.54
C GLN A 96 -12.82 25.59 4.17
N ASN A 97 -11.92 24.71 3.71
CA ASN A 97 -11.31 24.80 2.39
C ASN A 97 -12.26 24.27 1.29
N ARG A 98 -12.67 25.14 0.36
CA ARG A 98 -13.39 24.84 -0.89
C ARG A 98 -12.65 25.36 -2.13
N LEU A 99 -11.33 25.55 -2.02
CA LEU A 99 -10.50 26.06 -3.11
C LEU A 99 -10.34 25.00 -4.20
N ASN A 100 -10.61 25.37 -5.45
CA ASN A 100 -10.29 24.56 -6.61
C ASN A 100 -8.80 24.71 -6.92
N GLU A 101 -8.07 23.60 -6.92
CA GLU A 101 -6.71 23.58 -7.42
C GLU A 101 -6.75 23.70 -8.94
N LEU A 102 -6.38 24.87 -9.48
CA LEU A 102 -6.04 24.97 -10.88
C LEU A 102 -4.85 24.05 -11.11
N MET A 103 -5.10 22.90 -11.74
CA MET A 103 -4.04 21.98 -12.15
C MET A 103 -3.30 22.58 -13.35
N ASP A 104 -2.56 23.65 -13.08
CA ASP A 104 -1.64 24.21 -14.03
C ASP A 104 -0.54 23.17 -14.29
N ILE A 105 -0.51 22.66 -15.52
CA ILE A 105 0.30 21.49 -15.92
C ILE A 105 1.75 21.93 -16.18
N SER A 106 2.32 22.61 -15.19
CA SER A 106 3.70 23.13 -15.18
C SER A 106 4.52 22.57 -14.01
N THR A 107 3.86 22.15 -12.91
CA THR A 107 4.53 21.56 -11.73
C THR A 107 4.22 20.06 -11.54
N ARG A 108 4.13 19.30 -12.64
CA ARG A 108 4.18 17.82 -12.63
C ARG A 108 5.49 17.27 -13.23
N VAL A 109 6.61 17.96 -13.00
CA VAL A 109 7.98 17.47 -13.32
C VAL A 109 8.81 17.20 -12.05
N GLN A 110 8.13 16.77 -10.98
CA GLN A 110 8.64 16.13 -9.75
C GLN A 110 7.40 15.81 -8.89
N PRO A 111 6.85 14.58 -8.96
CA PRO A 111 7.45 13.49 -8.17
C PRO A 111 7.33 12.09 -8.83
N THR A 112 7.31 12.00 -10.16
CA THR A 112 7.21 10.69 -10.86
C THR A 112 8.58 10.05 -11.09
N THR A 113 9.64 10.84 -11.31
CA THR A 113 11.01 10.34 -11.52
C THR A 113 11.57 9.66 -10.27
N GLN A 114 11.49 10.28 -9.09
CA GLN A 114 11.99 9.68 -7.84
C GLN A 114 11.26 8.38 -7.45
N LYS A 115 9.94 8.28 -7.71
CA LYS A 115 9.21 7.02 -7.51
C LYS A 115 9.61 5.95 -8.53
N ILE A 116 9.81 6.31 -9.80
CA ILE A 116 10.30 5.38 -10.82
C ILE A 116 11.74 4.94 -10.51
N GLU A 117 12.64 5.83 -10.10
CA GLU A 117 14.00 5.50 -9.67
C GLU A 117 14.01 4.60 -8.44
N ALA A 118 13.20 4.88 -7.42
CA ALA A 118 13.07 4.02 -6.24
C ALA A 118 12.47 2.63 -6.60
N MET A 119 11.50 2.57 -7.51
CA MET A 119 10.94 1.32 -8.02
C MET A 119 11.95 0.54 -8.86
N LEU A 120 12.70 1.19 -9.75
CA LEU A 120 13.76 0.58 -10.56
C LEU A 120 14.94 0.11 -9.69
N ALA A 121 15.33 0.89 -8.67
CA ALA A 121 16.34 0.48 -7.69
C ALA A 121 15.86 -0.73 -6.87
N SER A 122 14.57 -0.78 -6.50
CA SER A 122 13.97 -1.95 -5.84
C SER A 122 13.93 -3.18 -6.75
N LEU A 123 13.58 -3.01 -8.03
CA LEU A 123 13.65 -4.09 -9.03
C LEU A 123 15.08 -4.59 -9.23
N ILE A 124 16.07 -3.71 -9.29
CA ILE A 124 17.50 -4.04 -9.32
C ILE A 124 17.95 -4.76 -8.03
N ARG A 125 17.36 -4.44 -6.87
CA ARG A 125 17.66 -5.09 -5.58
C ARG A 125 17.04 -6.48 -5.45
N SER A 126 15.91 -6.74 -6.12
CA SER A 126 15.26 -8.06 -6.20
C SER A 126 15.72 -8.90 -7.40
N LEU A 127 16.38 -8.28 -8.38
CA LEU A 127 16.99 -8.94 -9.54
C LEU A 127 17.91 -10.13 -9.21
N PRO A 128 18.71 -10.12 -8.11
CA PRO A 128 19.56 -11.26 -7.75
C PRO A 128 18.77 -12.56 -7.53
N ILE A 129 17.55 -12.48 -6.97
CA ILE A 129 16.71 -13.66 -6.71
C ILE A 129 16.18 -14.23 -8.03
N PHE A 130 15.68 -13.37 -8.93
CA PHE A 130 15.27 -13.77 -10.28
C PHE A 130 16.43 -14.35 -11.10
N LEU A 131 17.64 -13.79 -10.97
CA LEU A 131 18.85 -14.29 -11.61
C LEU A 131 19.20 -15.69 -11.10
N VAL A 132 19.23 -15.89 -9.78
CA VAL A 132 19.51 -17.19 -9.14
C VAL A 132 18.48 -18.24 -9.53
N ALA A 133 17.18 -17.91 -9.51
CA ALA A 133 16.13 -18.82 -9.97
C ALA A 133 16.30 -19.20 -11.45
N THR A 134 16.60 -18.23 -12.32
CA THR A 134 16.84 -18.45 -13.76
C THR A 134 18.08 -19.33 -13.99
N ILE A 135 19.18 -19.07 -13.27
CA ILE A 135 20.40 -19.88 -13.33
C ILE A 135 20.13 -21.31 -12.88
N THR A 136 19.37 -21.51 -11.79
CA THR A 136 18.98 -22.86 -11.30
C THR A 136 18.15 -23.60 -12.35
N ILE A 137 17.15 -22.96 -12.97
CA ILE A 137 16.34 -23.57 -14.04
C ILE A 137 17.22 -23.97 -15.23
N ILE A 138 18.12 -23.09 -15.69
CA ILE A 138 19.05 -23.38 -16.80
C ILE A 138 19.99 -24.52 -16.44
N PHE A 139 20.52 -24.55 -15.21
CA PHE A 139 21.42 -25.59 -14.72
C PHE A 139 20.74 -26.97 -14.70
N PHE A 140 19.53 -27.07 -14.14
CA PHE A 140 18.76 -28.31 -14.14
C PHE A 140 18.28 -28.72 -15.54
N TRP A 141 17.94 -27.77 -16.42
CA TRP A 141 17.62 -28.07 -17.82
C TRP A 141 18.83 -28.62 -18.58
N LEU A 142 20.02 -28.04 -18.36
CA LEU A 142 21.26 -28.49 -18.97
C LEU A 142 21.70 -29.86 -18.42
N LEU A 143 21.58 -30.10 -17.11
CA LEU A 143 21.78 -31.42 -16.49
C LEU A 143 20.79 -32.45 -17.05
N GLY A 144 19.49 -32.14 -17.11
CA GLY A 144 18.47 -33.04 -17.65
C GLY A 144 18.70 -33.36 -19.14
N ARG A 145 19.25 -32.41 -19.91
CA ARG A 145 19.70 -32.64 -21.30
C ARG A 145 20.97 -33.51 -21.35
N TRP A 146 21.94 -33.28 -20.47
CA TRP A 146 23.22 -34.00 -20.43
C TRP A 146 23.06 -35.46 -19.96
N VAL A 147 22.26 -35.69 -18.92
CA VAL A 147 21.87 -37.03 -18.43
C VAL A 147 21.00 -37.73 -19.48
N GLY A 148 20.04 -37.03 -20.10
CA GLY A 148 19.23 -37.58 -21.19
C GLY A 148 20.05 -38.01 -22.42
N ASN A 149 21.06 -37.23 -22.82
CA ASN A 149 22.01 -37.63 -23.87
C ASN A 149 22.90 -38.81 -23.47
N ARG A 150 23.01 -39.12 -22.17
CA ARG A 150 23.67 -40.33 -21.65
C ARG A 150 22.73 -41.53 -21.52
N SER A 151 21.60 -41.54 -22.23
CA SER A 151 20.80 -42.75 -22.49
C SER A 151 21.64 -43.90 -23.11
N ALA A 152 22.74 -43.58 -23.80
CA ALA A 152 23.76 -44.54 -24.25
C ALA A 152 24.49 -45.30 -23.10
N TRP A 153 24.24 -44.96 -21.83
CA TRP A 153 24.65 -45.74 -20.66
C TRP A 153 23.54 -46.70 -20.19
N LEU A 154 22.26 -46.34 -20.33
CA LEU A 154 21.13 -47.24 -20.04
C LEU A 154 21.09 -48.43 -21.01
N SER A 155 21.49 -48.25 -22.27
CA SER A 155 21.62 -49.36 -23.23
C SER A 155 22.67 -50.41 -22.82
N ARG A 156 23.56 -50.13 -21.85
CA ARG A 156 24.45 -51.13 -21.25
C ARG A 156 23.76 -52.05 -20.23
N ILE A 157 22.52 -51.76 -19.83
CA ILE A 157 21.74 -52.53 -18.86
C ILE A 157 20.90 -53.63 -19.54
N GLY A 158 20.96 -53.74 -20.88
CA GLY A 158 20.37 -54.86 -21.63
C GLY A 158 18.85 -54.82 -21.76
N LEU A 159 18.23 -53.67 -21.49
CA LEU A 159 16.79 -53.45 -21.68
C LEU A 159 16.48 -53.20 -23.17
N SER A 160 15.31 -53.62 -23.63
CA SER A 160 14.88 -53.38 -25.01
C SER A 160 14.77 -51.88 -25.31
N GLU A 161 14.88 -51.50 -26.59
CA GLU A 161 14.90 -50.09 -27.02
C GLU A 161 13.67 -49.30 -26.52
N LEU A 162 12.49 -49.93 -26.52
CA LEU A 162 11.24 -49.37 -26.01
C LEU A 162 11.29 -49.06 -24.50
N ALA A 163 11.85 -49.97 -23.70
CA ALA A 163 11.99 -49.78 -22.26
C ALA A 163 13.06 -48.72 -21.93
N THR A 164 14.12 -48.66 -22.73
CA THR A 164 15.20 -47.67 -22.59
C THR A 164 14.71 -46.26 -22.94
N ASP A 165 13.96 -46.09 -24.02
CA ASP A 165 13.41 -44.78 -24.41
C ASP A 165 12.33 -44.29 -23.42
N LEU A 166 11.38 -45.15 -23.04
CA LEU A 166 10.35 -44.80 -22.07
C LEU A 166 10.95 -44.51 -20.68
N GLY A 167 11.90 -45.33 -20.22
CA GLY A 167 12.63 -45.10 -18.97
C GLY A 167 13.41 -43.79 -18.98
N GLY A 168 14.17 -43.53 -20.05
CA GLY A 168 14.88 -42.27 -20.25
C GLY A 168 13.94 -41.05 -20.26
N ARG A 169 12.76 -41.18 -20.86
CA ARG A 169 11.73 -40.13 -20.89
C ARG A 169 11.14 -39.84 -19.52
N ILE A 170 10.80 -40.88 -18.75
CA ILE A 170 10.29 -40.75 -17.37
C ILE A 170 11.36 -40.13 -16.46
N ILE A 171 12.60 -40.62 -16.52
CA ILE A 171 13.73 -40.07 -15.74
C ILE A 171 13.96 -38.59 -16.08
N ARG A 172 13.87 -38.20 -17.36
CA ARG A 172 14.00 -36.81 -17.79
C ARG A 172 12.87 -35.93 -17.24
N ILE A 173 11.63 -36.41 -17.25
CA ILE A 173 10.47 -35.72 -16.66
C ILE A 173 10.66 -35.54 -15.15
N LEU A 174 11.11 -36.58 -14.44
CA LEU A 174 11.38 -36.51 -13.00
C LEU A 174 12.50 -35.51 -12.67
N ILE A 175 13.63 -35.53 -13.38
CA ILE A 175 14.75 -34.60 -13.14
C ILE A 175 14.33 -33.15 -13.39
N VAL A 176 13.61 -32.88 -14.49
CA VAL A 176 13.12 -31.53 -14.80
C VAL A 176 12.03 -31.09 -13.81
N GLY A 177 11.13 -31.99 -13.41
CA GLY A 177 10.10 -31.72 -12.40
C GLY A 177 10.70 -31.37 -11.04
N ILE A 178 11.70 -32.14 -10.57
CA ILE A 178 12.41 -31.85 -9.31
C ILE A 178 13.14 -30.51 -9.39
N GLY A 179 13.84 -30.22 -10.50
CA GLY A 179 14.49 -28.93 -10.71
C GLY A 179 13.50 -27.74 -10.71
N PHE A 180 12.32 -27.93 -11.29
CA PHE A 180 11.25 -26.95 -11.29
C PHE A 180 10.67 -26.73 -9.89
N LEU A 181 10.42 -27.80 -9.12
CA LEU A 181 9.94 -27.71 -7.73
C LEU A 181 10.93 -26.97 -6.84
N ILE A 182 12.23 -27.25 -6.97
CA ILE A 182 13.28 -26.54 -6.22
C ILE A 182 13.34 -25.06 -6.61
N ALA A 183 13.24 -24.73 -7.91
CA ALA A 183 13.19 -23.33 -8.35
C ALA A 183 11.95 -22.59 -7.83
N LEU A 184 10.79 -23.26 -7.81
CA LEU A 184 9.52 -22.72 -7.29
C LEU A 184 9.60 -22.48 -5.77
N GLN A 185 10.27 -23.36 -5.03
CA GLN A 185 10.53 -23.23 -3.60
C GLN A 185 11.52 -22.09 -3.29
N ILE A 186 12.55 -21.88 -4.12
CA ILE A 186 13.50 -20.76 -3.98
C ILE A 186 12.86 -19.41 -4.28
N LEU A 187 11.86 -19.36 -5.17
CA LEU A 187 11.16 -18.13 -5.56
C LEU A 187 10.05 -17.72 -4.56
N ASP A 188 9.95 -18.41 -3.41
CA ASP A 188 8.83 -18.29 -2.47
C ASP A 188 7.44 -18.37 -3.14
N ALA A 189 7.34 -19.10 -4.26
CA ALA A 189 6.08 -19.19 -4.99
C ALA A 189 5.03 -20.01 -4.24
N THR A 190 5.41 -20.75 -3.19
CA THR A 190 4.50 -21.26 -2.15
C THR A 190 3.78 -20.15 -1.38
N ALA A 191 4.42 -19.00 -1.15
CA ALA A 191 3.78 -17.83 -0.56
C ALA A 191 2.84 -17.13 -1.56
N LEU A 192 3.24 -17.02 -2.84
CA LEU A 192 2.35 -16.52 -3.91
C LEU A 192 1.13 -17.42 -4.13
N VAL A 193 1.31 -18.74 -4.16
CA VAL A 193 0.22 -19.71 -4.27
C VAL A 193 -0.62 -19.72 -2.99
N GLY A 194 -0.01 -19.60 -1.80
CA GLY A 194 -0.75 -19.44 -0.53
C GLY A 194 -1.59 -18.16 -0.47
N ALA A 195 -1.09 -17.05 -1.03
CA ALA A 195 -1.82 -15.80 -1.16
C ALA A 195 -2.95 -15.89 -2.19
N LEU A 196 -2.74 -16.55 -3.34
CA LEU A 196 -3.77 -16.79 -4.36
C LEU A 196 -4.83 -17.80 -3.91
N LEU A 197 -4.47 -18.77 -3.05
CA LEU A 197 -5.39 -19.74 -2.46
C LEU A 197 -6.00 -19.28 -1.13
N GLY A 198 -5.67 -18.07 -0.65
CA GLY A 198 -6.28 -17.44 0.52
C GLY A 198 -5.95 -18.09 1.87
N VAL A 199 -4.84 -18.83 1.99
CA VAL A 199 -4.47 -19.58 3.21
C VAL A 199 -3.53 -18.77 4.13
N ALA A 200 -3.34 -17.48 3.85
CA ALA A 200 -2.59 -16.55 4.70
C ALA A 200 -3.51 -15.85 5.71
N VAL A 201 -3.85 -16.56 6.79
CA VAL A 201 -4.38 -16.02 8.06
C VAL A 201 -3.66 -16.73 9.21
#